data_AF-A0A955EHU2-F1
#
_entry.id   AF-A0A955EHU2-F1
#
_cell.length_a   1.000
_cell.length_b   1.000
_cell.length_c   1.000
_cell.angle_alpha   90.00
_cell.angle_beta   90.00
_cell.angle_gamma   90.00
#
_symmetry.space_group_name_H-M   'P 1'
#
loop_
_entity.id
_entity.type
_entity.pdbx_description
1 polymer ?
#
loop_
_entity_poly.entity_id
_entity_poly.type
_entity_poly.pdbx_seq_one_letter_code
_entity_poly.pdbx_strand_id
1 'polypeptide(L)'
;MTDPATLHPEVENAVRELRGAIRTLLASVDADPRQPQEVHRRFALASGLCWKISRLERARNADEALNYLPGPEAFRGYLDALATGGADQRAIRWAQDAMHILSDNVRRYVGDKATLELVLDAAPGNREQLTKSRKLAFRGNSGIWGV
;
A
#
# COMPACT_ATOMS: atom_id res chain seq x y z
N MET A 1 10.18 -23.04 -12.10
CA MET A 1 10.69 -21.80 -12.71
C MET A 1 9.50 -20.84 -12.71
N THR A 2 9.36 -20.02 -11.66
CA THR A 2 8.21 -19.13 -11.49
C THR A 2 8.35 -17.97 -12.48
N ASP A 3 7.29 -17.66 -13.23
CA ASP A 3 7.25 -16.55 -14.17
C ASP A 3 7.61 -15.24 -13.43
N PRO A 4 8.62 -14.47 -13.89
CA PRO A 4 9.01 -13.20 -13.27
C PRO A 4 7.87 -12.16 -13.24
N ALA A 5 6.75 -12.41 -13.93
CA ALA A 5 5.56 -11.55 -13.92
C ALA A 5 4.54 -11.88 -12.81
N THR A 6 4.72 -12.96 -12.04
CA THR A 6 3.73 -13.37 -11.02
C THR A 6 4.23 -13.05 -9.62
N LEU A 7 3.42 -12.32 -8.84
CA LEU A 7 3.73 -12.02 -7.45
C LEU A 7 3.84 -13.32 -6.63
N HIS A 8 4.77 -13.34 -5.67
CA HIS A 8 4.93 -14.52 -4.81
C HIS A 8 3.65 -14.76 -3.97
N PRO A 9 3.14 -16.00 -3.86
CA PRO A 9 1.89 -16.30 -3.14
C PRO A 9 1.86 -15.80 -1.69
N GLU A 10 3.00 -15.78 -1.01
CA GLU A 10 3.12 -15.23 0.35
C GLU A 10 2.87 -13.72 0.41
N VAL A 11 3.22 -12.97 -0.64
CA VAL A 11 2.92 -11.54 -0.73
C VAL A 11 1.43 -11.35 -1.01
N GLU A 12 0.84 -12.14 -1.90
CA GLU A 12 -0.60 -12.10 -2.17
C GLU A 12 -1.44 -12.40 -0.92
N ASN A 13 -1.04 -13.42 -0.15
CA ASN A 13 -1.68 -13.77 1.10
C ASN A 13 -1.52 -12.66 2.14
N ALA A 14 -0.33 -12.07 2.28
CA ALA A 14 -0.11 -10.97 3.21
C ALA A 14 -0.90 -9.69 2.85
N VAL A 15 -1.07 -9.39 1.56
CA VAL A 15 -1.97 -8.30 1.10
C VAL A 15 -3.42 -8.59 1.48
N ARG A 16 -3.88 -9.83 1.28
CA ARG A 16 -5.24 -10.26 1.66
C ARG A 16 -5.45 -10.14 3.16
N GLU A 17 -4.46 -10.54 3.95
CA GLU A 17 -4.46 -10.47 5.40
C GLU A 17 -4.55 -9.02 5.89
N LEU A 18 -3.70 -8.13 5.35
CA LEU A 18 -3.72 -6.71 5.68
C LEU A 18 -5.09 -6.08 5.39
N ARG A 19 -5.71 -6.40 4.25
CA ARG A 19 -7.06 -5.94 3.91
C ARG A 19 -8.11 -6.44 4.91
N GLY A 20 -8.03 -7.72 5.30
CA GLY A 20 -8.89 -8.29 6.32
C GLY A 20 -8.78 -7.51 7.64
N ALA A 21 -7.55 -7.30 8.10
CA ALA A 21 -7.28 -6.58 9.33
C ALA A 21 -7.76 -5.11 9.29
N ILE A 22 -7.55 -4.39 8.18
CA ILE A 22 -8.04 -3.01 8.00
C ILE A 22 -9.57 -2.97 8.08
N ARG A 23 -10.28 -3.90 7.43
CA ARG A 23 -11.75 -3.96 7.47
C ARG A 23 -12.25 -4.21 8.88
N THR A 24 -11.65 -5.17 9.59
CA THR A 24 -12.04 -5.46 10.97
C THR A 24 -11.74 -4.29 11.89
N LEU A 25 -10.60 -3.62 11.71
CA LEU A 25 -10.24 -2.43 12.46
C LEU A 25 -11.27 -1.30 12.28
N LEU A 26 -11.61 -0.97 11.03
CA LEU A 26 -12.58 0.08 10.74
C LEU A 26 -14.01 -0.30 11.16
N ALA A 27 -14.39 -1.57 11.02
CA ALA A 27 -15.67 -2.07 11.52
C ALA A 27 -15.79 -1.93 13.05
N SER A 28 -14.68 -2.05 13.80
CA SER A 28 -14.70 -1.89 15.26
C SER A 28 -15.08 -0.46 15.72
N VAL A 29 -14.95 0.52 14.82
CA VAL A 29 -15.34 1.92 15.05
C VAL A 29 -16.49 2.35 14.14
N ASP A 30 -17.21 1.40 13.53
CA ASP A 30 -18.33 1.67 12.62
C ASP A 30 -17.97 2.67 11.50
N ALA A 31 -16.80 2.46 10.88
CA ALA A 31 -16.30 3.28 9.78
C ALA A 31 -16.12 2.43 8.52
N ASP A 32 -16.28 3.05 7.34
CA ASP A 32 -16.15 2.35 6.06
C ASP A 32 -14.87 2.77 5.32
N PRO A 33 -13.93 1.85 5.02
CA PRO A 33 -12.74 2.19 4.24
C PRO A 33 -13.05 2.72 2.83
N ARG A 34 -14.26 2.45 2.31
CA ARG A 34 -14.71 2.94 1.00
C ARG A 34 -15.16 4.40 1.05
N GLN A 35 -15.27 5.00 2.23
CA GLN A 35 -15.68 6.39 2.44
C GLN A 35 -14.52 7.21 3.03
N PRO A 36 -13.43 7.45 2.27
CA PRO A 36 -12.22 8.05 2.82
C PRO A 36 -12.41 9.46 3.38
N GLN A 37 -13.38 10.23 2.87
CA GLN A 37 -13.71 11.55 3.41
C GLN A 37 -14.35 11.47 4.80
N GLU A 38 -15.16 10.45 5.06
CA GLU A 38 -15.79 10.22 6.37
C GLU A 38 -14.71 9.83 7.40
N VAL A 39 -13.86 8.86 7.05
CA VAL A 39 -12.71 8.44 7.87
C VAL A 39 -11.76 9.62 8.16
N HIS A 40 -11.45 10.44 7.15
CA HIS A 40 -10.64 11.65 7.33
C HIS A 40 -11.23 12.61 8.36
N ARG A 41 -12.52 12.94 8.22
CA ARG A 41 -13.20 13.91 9.09
C ARG A 41 -13.37 13.38 10.51
N ARG A 42 -13.71 12.10 10.65
CA ARG A 42 -14.05 11.48 11.93
C ARG A 42 -12.82 11.29 12.83
N PHE A 43 -11.69 10.89 12.25
CA PHE A 43 -10.48 10.57 13.01
C PHE A 43 -9.34 11.58 12.81
N ALA A 44 -9.62 12.73 12.16
CA ALA A 44 -8.65 13.79 11.87
C ALA A 44 -7.35 13.29 11.17
N LEU A 45 -7.47 12.23 10.37
CA LEU A 45 -6.35 11.60 9.65
C LEU A 45 -5.93 12.41 8.43
N ALA A 46 -4.72 12.21 7.90
CA ALA A 46 -4.35 12.84 6.63
C ALA A 46 -5.22 12.33 5.47
N SER A 47 -5.85 13.22 4.69
CA SER A 47 -6.76 12.85 3.59
C SER A 47 -6.09 11.96 2.53
N GLY A 48 -4.82 12.19 2.23
CA GLY A 48 -4.03 11.36 1.32
C GLY A 48 -3.82 9.93 1.82
N LEU A 49 -3.71 9.74 3.15
CA LEU A 49 -3.61 8.42 3.76
C LEU A 49 -4.93 7.67 3.70
N CYS A 50 -6.05 8.34 4.04
CA CYS A 50 -7.38 7.76 3.89
C CYS A 50 -7.66 7.35 2.44
N TRP A 51 -7.27 8.17 1.47
CA TRP A 51 -7.37 7.85 0.05
C TRP A 51 -6.55 6.61 -0.32
N LYS A 52 -5.30 6.50 0.15
CA LYS A 52 -4.44 5.33 -0.08
C LYS A 52 -5.04 4.05 0.49
N ILE A 53 -5.51 4.07 1.74
CA ILE A 53 -6.20 2.93 2.36
C ILE A 53 -7.43 2.53 1.54
N SER A 54 -8.22 3.51 1.11
CA SER A 54 -9.39 3.27 0.28
C SER A 54 -9.07 2.65 -1.08
N ARG A 55 -7.95 3.04 -1.70
CA ARG A 55 -7.45 2.45 -2.94
C ARG A 55 -6.90 1.05 -2.72
N LEU A 56 -6.15 0.84 -1.65
CA LEU A 56 -5.65 -0.47 -1.23
C LEU A 56 -6.81 -1.46 -1.05
N GLU A 57 -7.92 -1.04 -0.46
CA GLU A 57 -9.13 -1.86 -0.27
C GLU A 57 -9.89 -2.18 -1.57
N ARG A 58 -9.82 -1.28 -2.56
CA ARG A 58 -10.55 -1.39 -3.84
C ARG A 58 -9.74 -2.00 -4.96
N ALA A 59 -8.43 -2.12 -4.81
CA ALA A 59 -7.54 -2.65 -5.85
C ALA A 59 -7.93 -4.09 -6.23
N ARG A 60 -7.88 -4.40 -7.53
CA ARG A 60 -8.43 -5.66 -8.07
C ARG A 60 -7.55 -6.87 -7.76
N ASN A 61 -6.25 -6.68 -7.68
CA ASN A 61 -5.26 -7.71 -7.38
C ASN A 61 -4.21 -7.18 -6.39
N ALA A 62 -3.31 -8.07 -5.97
CA ALA A 62 -2.26 -7.74 -5.01
C ALA A 62 -1.29 -6.69 -5.59
N ASP A 63 -0.91 -6.80 -6.86
CA ASP A 63 -0.02 -5.85 -7.53
C ASP A 63 -0.56 -4.42 -7.50
N GLU A 64 -1.84 -4.25 -7.84
CA GLU A 64 -2.51 -2.94 -7.77
C GLU A 64 -2.56 -2.45 -6.32
N ALA A 65 -2.76 -3.33 -5.33
CA ALA A 65 -2.81 -2.95 -3.93
C ALA A 65 -1.47 -2.43 -3.38
N LEU A 66 -0.37 -3.05 -3.81
CA LEU A 66 0.99 -2.70 -3.36
C LEU A 66 1.35 -1.24 -3.73
N ASN A 67 0.82 -0.71 -4.84
CA ASN A 67 0.97 0.70 -5.24
C ASN A 67 0.41 1.70 -4.22
N TYR A 68 -0.53 1.26 -3.39
CA TYR A 68 -1.22 2.11 -2.43
C TYR A 68 -0.78 1.83 -0.99
N LEU A 69 0.24 0.99 -0.78
CA LEU A 69 0.74 0.72 0.55
C LEU A 69 1.23 2.02 1.22
N PRO A 70 0.73 2.33 2.42
CA PRO A 70 1.29 3.42 3.20
C PRO A 70 2.68 3.04 3.73
N GLY A 71 3.51 4.05 3.97
CA GLY A 71 4.76 3.83 4.70
C GLY A 71 4.48 3.43 6.16
N PRO A 72 5.44 2.77 6.83
CA PRO A 72 5.25 2.23 8.18
C PRO A 72 4.91 3.32 9.21
N GLU A 73 5.53 4.50 9.12
CA GLU A 73 5.24 5.62 10.03
C GLU A 73 3.83 6.17 9.84
N ALA A 74 3.40 6.36 8.58
CA ALA A 74 2.05 6.81 8.26
C ALA A 74 1.00 5.79 8.73
N PHE A 75 1.27 4.50 8.54
CA PHE A 75 0.38 3.44 8.99
C PHE A 75 0.29 3.36 10.52
N ARG A 76 1.41 3.54 11.24
CA ARG A 76 1.38 3.63 12.70
C ARG A 76 0.52 4.80 13.19
N GLY A 77 0.69 5.99 12.63
CA GLY A 77 -0.15 7.14 12.97
C GLY A 77 -1.64 6.91 12.65
N TYR A 78 -1.94 6.11 11.62
CA TYR A 78 -3.30 5.67 11.32
C TYR A 78 -3.89 4.79 12.43
N LEU A 79 -3.11 3.81 12.90
CA LEU A 79 -3.52 2.94 14.02
C LEU A 79 -3.70 3.73 15.31
N ASP A 80 -2.80 4.67 15.62
CA ASP A 80 -2.86 5.49 16.84
C ASP A 80 -4.11 6.39 16.86
N ALA A 81 -4.47 6.98 15.72
CA ALA A 81 -5.68 7.78 15.60
C ALA A 81 -6.95 6.93 15.78
N LEU A 82 -6.99 5.72 15.22
CA LEU A 82 -8.11 4.79 15.39
C LEU A 82 -8.20 4.25 16.82
N ALA A 83 -7.06 4.00 17.47
CA ALA A 83 -7.01 3.64 18.89
C ALA A 83 -7.60 4.75 19.76
N THR A 84 -7.23 6.00 19.49
CA THR A 84 -7.81 7.19 20.14
C THR A 84 -9.32 7.30 19.86
N GLY A 85 -9.75 6.88 18.67
CA GLY A 85 -11.15 6.77 18.27
C GLY A 85 -11.92 5.58 18.85
N GLY A 86 -11.30 4.79 19.73
CA GLY A 86 -11.94 3.66 20.42
C GLY A 86 -11.91 2.33 19.67
N ALA A 87 -11.03 2.17 18.68
CA ALA A 87 -10.89 0.91 17.97
C ALA A 87 -10.43 -0.24 18.89
N ASP A 88 -10.87 -1.46 18.55
CA ASP A 88 -10.50 -2.65 19.33
C ASP A 88 -8.99 -2.90 19.28
N GLN A 89 -8.37 -3.01 20.46
CA GLN A 89 -6.94 -3.26 20.60
C GLN A 89 -6.49 -4.58 19.94
N ARG A 90 -7.37 -5.59 19.85
CA ARG A 90 -7.05 -6.81 19.11
C ARG A 90 -6.97 -6.55 17.61
N ALA A 91 -7.90 -5.79 17.06
CA ALA A 91 -7.88 -5.39 15.65
C ALA A 91 -6.68 -4.49 15.31
N ILE A 92 -6.29 -3.60 16.22
CA ILE A 92 -5.08 -2.77 16.06
C ILE A 92 -3.82 -3.64 15.95
N ARG A 93 -3.63 -4.57 16.91
CA ARG A 93 -2.47 -5.48 16.89
C ARG A 93 -2.45 -6.32 15.62
N TRP A 94 -3.60 -6.85 15.22
CA TRP A 94 -3.69 -7.65 14.00
C TRP A 94 -3.32 -6.85 12.75
N ALA A 95 -3.79 -5.60 12.62
CA ALA A 95 -3.41 -4.73 11.50
C ALA A 95 -1.92 -4.40 11.50
N GLN A 96 -1.33 -4.17 12.67
CA GLN A 96 0.11 -3.96 12.84
C GLN A 96 0.92 -5.18 12.40
N ASP A 97 0.54 -6.38 12.87
CA ASP A 97 1.22 -7.63 12.55
C ASP A 97 1.11 -7.95 11.05
N ALA A 98 -0.07 -7.75 10.46
CA ALA A 98 -0.29 -7.97 9.03
C ALA A 98 0.58 -7.03 8.16
N MET A 99 0.73 -5.77 8.57
CA MET A 99 1.60 -4.82 7.87
C MET A 99 3.08 -5.20 7.99
N HIS A 100 3.50 -5.71 9.17
CA HIS A 100 4.86 -6.18 9.38
C HIS A 100 5.17 -7.40 8.49
N ILE A 101 4.29 -8.40 8.50
CA ILE A 101 4.42 -9.61 7.67
C ILE A 101 4.48 -9.23 6.18
N LEU A 102 3.61 -8.33 5.72
CA LEU A 102 3.64 -7.88 4.33
C LEU A 102 4.95 -7.16 3.99
N SER A 103 5.42 -6.28 4.87
CA SER A 103 6.69 -5.55 4.66
C SER A 103 7.88 -6.52 4.57
N ASP A 104 7.91 -7.55 5.41
CA ASP A 104 8.94 -8.59 5.38
C ASP A 104 8.86 -9.45 4.12
N ASN A 105 7.65 -9.85 3.70
CA ASN A 105 7.46 -10.62 2.47
C ASN A 105 7.86 -9.80 1.23
N VAL A 106 7.49 -8.52 1.16
CA VAL A 106 7.93 -7.62 0.10
C VAL A 106 9.45 -7.52 0.08
N ARG A 107 10.09 -7.31 1.24
CA ARG A 107 11.56 -7.25 1.31
C ARG A 107 12.21 -8.56 0.85
N ARG A 108 11.66 -9.71 1.28
CA ARG A 108 12.22 -11.03 1.00
C ARG A 108 12.10 -11.45 -0.47
N TYR A 109 10.95 -11.17 -1.09
CA TYR A 109 10.62 -11.70 -2.43
C TYR A 109 10.72 -10.65 -3.54
N VAL A 110 10.67 -9.36 -3.21
CA VAL A 110 10.75 -8.24 -4.16
C VAL A 110 12.04 -7.43 -3.99
N GLY A 111 12.69 -7.50 -2.81
CA GLY A 111 13.98 -6.86 -2.53
C GLY A 111 13.85 -5.66 -1.59
N ASP A 112 13.56 -4.47 -2.13
CA ASP A 112 13.32 -3.27 -1.34
C ASP A 112 12.16 -2.44 -1.91
N LYS A 113 11.75 -1.39 -1.20
CA LYS A 113 10.63 -0.54 -1.62
C LYS A 113 10.92 0.17 -2.95
N ALA A 114 12.17 0.53 -3.23
CA ALA A 114 12.56 1.16 -4.49
C ALA A 114 12.42 0.17 -5.67
N THR A 115 12.78 -1.09 -5.46
CA THR A 115 12.62 -2.20 -6.38
C THR A 115 11.15 -2.53 -6.57
N LEU A 116 10.36 -2.53 -5.48
CA LEU A 116 8.90 -2.66 -5.57
C LEU A 116 8.31 -1.53 -6.41
N GLU A 117 8.67 -0.27 -6.17
CA GLU A 117 8.20 0.86 -6.98
C GLU A 117 8.59 0.73 -8.45
N LEU A 118 9.79 0.20 -8.75
CA LEU A 118 10.27 -0.02 -10.12
C LEU A 118 9.53 -1.18 -10.84
N VAL A 119 9.26 -2.28 -10.12
CA VAL A 119 8.48 -3.43 -10.60
C VAL A 119 7.01 -3.04 -10.80
N LEU A 120 6.44 -2.27 -9.87
CA LEU A 120 5.08 -1.76 -9.96
C LEU A 120 4.90 -0.72 -11.06
N ASP A 121 5.91 0.12 -11.31
CA ASP A 121 5.94 0.98 -12.48
C ASP A 121 5.86 0.12 -13.74
N ALA A 122 6.66 -0.95 -13.87
CA ALA A 122 6.67 -1.82 -15.04
C ALA A 122 5.38 -2.63 -15.29
N ALA A 123 4.47 -2.75 -14.30
CA ALA A 123 3.28 -3.57 -14.38
C ALA A 123 2.19 -3.04 -15.35
N PRO A 124 1.49 -3.93 -16.09
CA PRO A 124 0.46 -3.53 -17.04
C PRO A 124 -0.77 -2.94 -16.33
N GLY A 125 -0.90 -1.62 -16.41
CA GLY A 125 -1.98 -0.85 -15.76
C GLY A 125 -1.53 0.54 -15.31
N ASN A 126 -0.22 0.73 -15.10
CA ASN A 126 0.36 1.98 -14.59
C ASN A 126 1.02 2.82 -15.71
N ARG A 127 0.37 2.88 -16.87
CA ARG A 127 0.93 3.41 -18.14
C ARG A 127 1.37 4.88 -18.02
N GLU A 128 0.71 5.66 -17.17
CA GLU A 128 1.03 7.07 -16.93
C GLU A 128 2.31 7.25 -16.11
N GLN A 129 2.52 6.38 -15.11
CA GLN A 129 3.70 6.38 -14.25
C GLN A 129 4.94 5.85 -14.99
N LEU A 130 4.78 4.79 -15.78
CA LEU A 130 5.76 4.32 -16.78
C LEU A 130 6.19 5.41 -17.75
N THR A 131 5.24 6.21 -18.23
CA THR A 131 5.54 7.30 -19.16
C THR A 131 6.37 8.38 -18.48
N LYS A 132 6.09 8.70 -17.20
CA LYS A 132 6.89 9.64 -16.41
C LYS A 132 8.29 9.09 -16.14
N SER A 133 8.40 7.83 -15.74
CA SER A 133 9.67 7.15 -15.50
C SER A 133 10.55 7.12 -16.75
N ARG A 134 9.98 6.77 -17.92
CA ARG A 134 10.68 6.83 -19.22
C ARG A 134 11.13 8.23 -19.60
N LYS A 135 10.30 9.26 -19.36
CA LYS A 135 10.70 10.66 -19.60
C LYS A 135 11.85 11.10 -18.69
N LEU A 136 11.86 10.65 -17.44
CA LEU A 136 12.92 10.96 -16.49
C LEU A 136 14.24 10.27 -16.90
N ALA A 137 14.18 8.98 -17.21
CA ALA A 137 15.33 8.21 -17.68
C ALA A 137 15.90 8.77 -19.00
N PHE A 138 15.02 9.17 -19.93
CA PHE A 138 15.44 9.82 -21.17
C PHE A 138 16.20 11.13 -20.88
N ARG A 139 15.66 12.02 -20.02
CA ARG A 139 16.36 13.25 -19.64
C ARG A 139 17.69 13.00 -18.95
N GLY A 140 17.75 12.03 -18.04
CA GLY A 140 18.98 11.67 -17.35
C GLY A 140 20.05 11.15 -18.32
N ASN A 141 19.67 10.24 -19.21
CA ASN A 141 20.56 9.68 -20.21
C ASN A 141 21.00 10.73 -21.23
N SER A 142 20.10 11.59 -21.69
CA SER A 142 20.43 12.75 -22.54
C SER A 142 21.44 13.70 -21.90
N GLY A 143 21.33 13.94 -20.58
CA GLY A 143 22.29 14.77 -19.85
C GLY A 143 23.69 14.14 -19.72
N ILE A 144 23.78 12.81 -19.71
CA ILE A 144 25.07 12.08 -19.67
C ILE A 144 25.71 12.00 -21.05
N TRP A 145 24.91 11.76 -22.10
CA TRP A 145 25.41 11.47 -23.45
C TRP A 145 25.37 12.69 -24.39
N GLY A 146 24.80 13.82 -23.96
CA GLY A 146 24.79 15.08 -24.71
C GLY A 146 23.84 15.10 -25.92
N VAL A 147 22.80 14.26 -25.92
CA VAL A 147 21.85 14.10 -27.06
C VAL A 147 20.45 14.56 -26.69
#